data_AF-A0A2T4G929-F1
#
_entry.id   AF-A0A2T4G929-F1
#
_cell.length_a   1.000
_cell.length_b   1.000
_cell.length_c   1.000
_cell.angle_alpha   90.00
_cell.angle_beta   90.00
_cell.angle_gamma   90.00
#
_symmetry.space_group_name_H-M   'P 1'
#
loop_
_entity.id
_entity.type
_entity.pdbx_description
1 polymer ?
#
loop_
_entity_poly.entity_id
_entity_poly.type
_entity_poly.pdbx_seq_one_letter_code
_entity_poly.pdbx_strand_id
1 'polypeptide(L)'
;MDTPSAFAPVRDQPDEGAAYQKAFQQLQAYRGQDAANEVIRRAVFKSRKVTSSQANTQETLDLNSCRALDDDFAGWHLRPSLIALGKLLANHSGRLGKTVLTTNFDPLIQTAIRTSHGMYIRIMMHDDGALSQSEGPGIQIVHLHGYWYGTDTLHVPTKSEAAAIN
;
A
#
# COMPACT_ATOMS: atom_id res chain seq x y z
N MET A 1 21.79 10.87 16.20
CA MET A 1 21.91 9.79 17.19
C MET A 1 20.59 9.05 17.21
N ASP A 2 20.61 7.79 16.80
CA ASP A 2 19.41 6.96 16.71
C ASP A 2 19.20 6.32 18.06
N THR A 3 18.34 6.88 18.89
CA THR A 3 18.05 6.28 20.18
C THR A 3 16.92 5.26 20.03
N PRO A 4 17.18 3.96 20.30
CA PRO A 4 16.16 2.92 20.34
C PRO A 4 14.99 3.22 21.31
N SER A 5 15.16 4.19 22.22
CA SER A 5 14.14 4.63 23.17
C SER A 5 12.95 5.33 22.51
N ALA A 6 13.13 5.98 21.35
CA ALA A 6 12.02 6.67 20.66
C ALA A 6 10.88 5.70 20.30
N PHE A 7 11.22 4.44 19.98
CA PHE A 7 10.27 3.39 19.66
C PHE A 7 9.87 2.52 20.86
N ALA A 8 10.38 2.79 22.07
CA ALA A 8 9.94 2.07 23.28
C ALA A 8 8.41 2.09 23.45
N PRO A 9 7.72 3.24 23.25
CA PRO A 9 6.27 3.30 23.38
C PRO A 9 5.48 2.50 22.33
N VAL A 10 6.13 1.98 21.27
CA VAL A 10 5.54 1.05 20.30
C VAL A 10 5.59 -0.38 20.84
N ARG A 11 6.70 -0.76 21.49
CA ARG A 11 6.89 -2.11 22.04
C ARG A 11 5.94 -2.39 23.19
N ASP A 12 5.58 -1.35 23.94
CA ASP A 12 4.68 -1.44 25.09
C ASP A 12 3.19 -1.34 24.70
N GLN A 13 2.86 -1.23 23.40
CA GLN A 13 1.49 -1.14 22.92
C GLN A 13 0.93 -2.54 22.62
N PRO A 14 -0.04 -3.05 23.40
CA PRO A 14 -0.60 -4.39 23.19
C PRO A 14 -1.50 -4.50 21.94
N ASP A 15 -2.09 -3.40 21.49
CA ASP A 15 -2.89 -3.40 20.27
C ASP A 15 -1.99 -3.22 19.03
N GLU A 16 -1.93 -4.23 18.17
CA GLU A 16 -1.05 -4.25 16.99
C GLU A 16 -1.36 -3.09 16.02
N GLY A 17 -2.63 -2.69 15.89
CA GLY A 17 -3.05 -1.58 15.05
C GLY A 17 -2.55 -0.24 15.57
N ALA A 18 -2.72 0.02 16.87
CA ALA A 18 -2.20 1.20 17.54
C ALA A 18 -0.67 1.20 17.58
N ALA A 19 -0.03 0.04 17.70
CA ALA A 19 1.42 -0.10 17.65
C ALA A 19 1.95 0.29 16.26
N TYR A 20 1.30 -0.21 15.20
CA TYR A 20 1.59 0.16 13.81
C TYR A 20 1.45 1.67 13.57
N GLN A 21 0.31 2.26 13.94
CA GLN A 21 0.07 3.69 13.75
C GLN A 21 1.13 4.53 14.48
N LYS A 22 1.43 4.18 15.72
CA LYS A 22 2.43 4.88 16.53
C LYS A 22 3.84 4.72 15.96
N ALA A 23 4.18 3.53 15.46
CA ALA A 23 5.46 3.28 14.82
C ALA A 23 5.66 4.14 13.58
N PHE A 24 4.63 4.24 12.72
CA PHE A 24 4.71 5.08 11.52
C PHE A 24 4.72 6.57 11.84
N GLN A 25 3.95 7.03 12.83
CA GLN A 25 4.02 8.41 13.33
C GLN A 25 5.44 8.77 13.80
N GLN A 26 6.06 7.90 14.60
CA GLN A 26 7.42 8.12 15.08
C GLN A 26 8.44 8.03 13.94
N LEU A 27 8.30 7.05 13.04
CA LEU A 27 9.18 6.91 11.88
C LEU A 27 9.17 8.19 11.02
N GLN A 28 7.98 8.70 10.69
CA GLN A 28 7.84 9.95 9.95
C GLN A 28 8.42 11.14 10.73
N ALA A 29 8.14 11.26 12.03
CA ALA A 29 8.63 12.37 12.85
C ALA A 29 10.16 12.43 12.97
N TYR A 30 10.84 11.27 13.05
CA TYR A 30 12.28 11.21 13.26
C TYR A 30 13.09 11.05 11.96
N ARG A 31 12.50 10.48 10.91
CA ARG A 31 13.20 10.09 9.68
C ARG A 31 12.60 10.64 8.40
N GLY A 32 11.47 11.34 8.52
CA GLY A 32 10.75 11.87 7.37
C GLY A 32 10.00 10.79 6.58
N GLN A 33 9.33 11.27 5.53
CA GLN A 33 8.43 10.48 4.70
C GLN A 33 9.16 9.41 3.87
N ASP A 34 10.37 9.68 3.39
CA ASP A 34 11.16 8.74 2.60
C ASP A 34 11.46 7.44 3.35
N ALA A 35 11.73 7.53 4.65
CA ALA A 35 11.97 6.36 5.49
C ALA A 35 10.69 5.51 5.69
N ALA A 36 9.53 6.16 5.80
CA ALA A 36 8.25 5.46 5.84
C ALA A 36 7.95 4.74 4.51
N ASN A 37 8.16 5.44 3.38
CA ASN A 37 8.01 4.89 2.04
C ASN A 37 8.96 3.68 1.82
N GLU A 38 10.20 3.74 2.30
CA GLU A 38 11.16 2.63 2.24
C GLU A 38 10.70 1.41 3.05
N VAL A 39 10.21 1.61 4.27
CA VAL A 39 9.66 0.51 5.09
C VAL A 39 8.47 -0.15 4.40
N ILE A 40 7.58 0.63 3.81
CA ILE A 40 6.44 0.11 3.04
C ILE A 40 6.92 -0.66 1.81
N ARG A 41 7.84 -0.11 1.01
CA ARG A 41 8.40 -0.80 -0.18
C ARG A 41 8.98 -2.17 0.18
N ARG A 42 9.79 -2.22 1.24
CA ARG A 42 10.39 -3.47 1.73
C ARG A 42 9.34 -4.46 2.26
N ALA A 43 8.34 -3.98 2.99
CA ALA A 43 7.27 -4.84 3.51
C ALA A 43 6.44 -5.47 2.38
N VAL A 44 6.07 -4.66 1.38
CA VAL A 44 5.33 -5.14 0.20
C VAL A 44 6.18 -6.10 -0.63
N PHE A 45 7.46 -5.79 -0.87
CA PHE A 45 8.37 -6.70 -1.57
C PHE A 45 8.45 -8.09 -0.91
N LYS A 46 8.47 -8.15 0.42
CA LYS A 46 8.47 -9.43 1.17
C LYS A 46 7.20 -10.26 1.02
N SER A 47 6.12 -9.70 0.47
CA SER A 47 4.90 -10.46 0.14
C SER A 47 4.99 -11.22 -1.19
N ARG A 48 6.10 -11.07 -1.92
CA ARG A 48 6.38 -11.87 -3.11
C ARG A 48 6.75 -13.31 -2.73
N LYS A 49 6.59 -14.22 -3.70
CA LYS A 49 7.06 -15.59 -3.55
C LYS A 49 8.58 -15.58 -3.43
N VAL A 50 9.10 -16.29 -2.43
CA VAL A 50 10.54 -16.45 -2.25
C VAL A 50 11.08 -17.26 -3.44
N THR A 51 11.87 -16.63 -4.30
CA THR A 51 12.67 -17.36 -5.29
C THR A 51 14.05 -17.64 -4.71
N SER A 52 14.65 -18.77 -5.08
CA SER A 52 15.96 -19.22 -4.58
C SER A 52 17.09 -18.19 -4.78
N SER A 53 16.91 -17.23 -5.69
CA SER A 53 17.83 -16.14 -6.01
C SER A 53 17.72 -14.90 -5.11
N GLN A 54 16.64 -14.74 -4.35
CA GLN A 54 16.35 -13.53 -3.54
C GLN A 54 16.84 -13.62 -2.09
N ALA A 55 17.57 -14.68 -1.73
CA ALA A 55 17.90 -14.99 -0.34
C ALA A 55 18.83 -13.97 0.35
N ASN A 56 19.42 -12.99 -0.35
CA ASN A 56 20.40 -12.09 0.28
C ASN A 56 20.62 -10.71 -0.36
N THR A 57 19.81 -10.24 -1.31
CA THR A 57 20.00 -8.89 -1.85
C THR A 57 19.18 -7.88 -1.07
N GLN A 58 19.90 -7.03 -0.32
CA GLN A 58 19.41 -5.76 0.21
C GLN A 58 19.30 -4.77 -0.95
N GLU A 59 18.53 -5.13 -1.98
CA GLU A 59 18.36 -4.34 -3.19
C GLU A 59 17.58 -3.07 -2.85
N THR A 60 18.18 -1.92 -3.16
CA THR A 60 17.47 -0.65 -3.15
C THR A 60 16.38 -0.73 -4.21
N LEU A 61 15.12 -0.82 -3.78
CA LEU A 61 13.97 -0.90 -4.68
C LEU A 61 13.68 0.49 -5.26
N ASP A 62 14.30 0.81 -6.40
CA ASP A 62 13.97 2.04 -7.13
C ASP A 62 12.56 1.97 -7.76
N LEU A 63 12.05 3.13 -8.21
CA LEU A 63 10.69 3.23 -8.75
C LEU A 63 10.47 2.37 -10.00
N ASN A 64 11.49 2.20 -10.84
CA ASN A 64 11.38 1.40 -12.06
C ASN A 64 11.29 -0.09 -11.73
N SER A 65 12.08 -0.54 -10.76
CA SER A 65 12.04 -1.90 -10.21
C SER A 65 10.67 -2.18 -9.59
N CYS A 66 10.13 -1.26 -8.80
CA CYS A 66 8.78 -1.39 -8.26
C CYS A 66 7.70 -1.54 -9.35
N ARG A 67 7.77 -0.72 -10.41
CA ARG A 67 6.85 -0.85 -11.56
C ARG A 67 6.98 -2.18 -12.28
N ALA A 68 8.21 -2.67 -12.50
CA ALA A 68 8.42 -3.97 -13.12
C ALA A 68 7.86 -5.13 -12.26
N LEU A 69 7.97 -5.03 -10.94
CA LEU A 69 7.43 -6.02 -10.01
C LEU A 69 5.89 -6.04 -10.00
N ASP A 70 5.24 -4.89 -10.21
CA ASP A 70 3.79 -4.78 -10.36
C ASP A 70 3.27 -5.58 -11.56
N ASP A 71 4.00 -5.56 -12.68
CA ASP A 71 3.63 -6.27 -13.91
C ASP A 71 3.95 -7.78 -13.83
N ASP A 72 4.83 -8.20 -12.93
CA ASP A 72 5.07 -9.61 -12.63
C ASP A 72 4.02 -10.19 -11.67
N PHE A 73 2.81 -10.41 -12.20
CA PHE A 73 1.68 -10.98 -11.46
C PHE A 73 1.99 -12.39 -10.91
N ALA A 74 2.82 -13.18 -11.60
CA ALA A 74 3.12 -14.55 -11.21
C ALA A 74 4.04 -14.62 -9.98
N GLY A 75 4.87 -13.60 -9.78
CA GLY A 75 5.81 -13.53 -8.66
C GLY A 75 5.19 -13.14 -7.31
N TRP A 76 3.94 -12.68 -7.26
CA TRP A 76 3.26 -12.35 -6.01
C TRP A 76 2.64 -13.55 -5.32
N HIS A 77 2.71 -13.61 -3.98
CA HIS A 77 2.01 -14.63 -3.21
C HIS A 77 0.53 -14.24 -3.03
N LEU A 78 -0.38 -14.99 -3.63
CA LEU A 78 -1.82 -14.83 -3.43
C LEU A 78 -2.37 -15.92 -2.51
N ARG A 79 -2.98 -15.49 -1.40
CA ARG A 79 -3.74 -16.39 -0.52
C ARG A 79 -5.02 -16.86 -1.22
N PRO A 80 -5.58 -18.03 -0.85
CA PRO A 80 -6.83 -18.54 -1.43
C PRO A 80 -8.00 -17.54 -1.42
N SER A 81 -8.09 -16.71 -0.37
CA SER A 81 -9.10 -15.66 -0.26
C SER A 81 -8.97 -14.58 -1.34
N LEU A 82 -7.74 -14.12 -1.62
CA LEU A 82 -7.49 -13.16 -2.69
C LEU A 82 -7.76 -13.76 -4.06
N ILE A 83 -7.40 -15.03 -4.29
CA ILE A 83 -7.72 -15.73 -5.54
C ILE A 83 -9.24 -15.79 -5.75
N ALA A 84 -10.01 -16.12 -4.71
CA ALA A 84 -11.47 -16.14 -4.78
C ALA A 84 -12.05 -14.74 -5.05
N LEU A 85 -11.54 -13.72 -4.36
CA LEU A 85 -11.93 -12.32 -4.59
C LEU A 85 -11.65 -11.88 -6.04
N GLY A 86 -10.48 -12.20 -6.57
CA GLY A 86 -10.10 -11.88 -7.95
C GLY A 86 -11.06 -12.49 -8.99
N LYS A 87 -11.42 -13.77 -8.82
CA LYS A 87 -12.42 -14.44 -9.67
C LYS A 87 -13.79 -13.78 -9.57
N LEU A 88 -14.21 -13.42 -8.36
CA LEU A 88 -15.50 -12.79 -8.13
C LEU A 88 -15.55 -11.40 -8.76
N LEU A 89 -14.49 -10.60 -8.63
CA LEU A 89 -14.40 -9.28 -9.23
C LEU A 89 -14.31 -9.34 -10.77
N ALA A 90 -13.55 -10.30 -11.31
CA ALA A 90 -13.43 -10.48 -12.75
C ALA A 90 -14.73 -10.95 -13.41
N ASN A 91 -15.47 -11.87 -12.77
CA ASN A 91 -16.63 -12.53 -13.38
C ASN A 91 -17.99 -11.90 -13.01
N HIS A 92 -18.05 -11.08 -11.95
CA HIS A 92 -19.32 -10.58 -11.41
C HIS A 92 -19.34 -9.06 -11.15
N SER A 93 -18.45 -8.29 -11.78
CA SER A 93 -18.35 -6.82 -11.65
C SER A 93 -19.69 -6.07 -11.83
N GLY A 94 -20.60 -6.57 -12.67
CA GLY A 94 -21.92 -5.96 -12.87
C GLY A 94 -22.89 -6.08 -11.69
N ARG A 95 -22.68 -7.04 -10.78
CA ARG A 95 -23.56 -7.30 -9.62
C ARG A 95 -23.02 -6.75 -8.31
N LEU A 96 -21.69 -6.72 -8.16
CA LEU A 96 -21.03 -6.35 -6.91
C LEU A 96 -20.51 -4.90 -6.92
N GLY A 97 -20.81 -4.16 -7.99
CA GLY A 97 -20.22 -2.86 -8.26
C GLY A 97 -18.87 -2.99 -8.93
N LYS A 98 -18.41 -1.86 -9.48
CA LYS A 98 -17.14 -1.77 -10.22
C LYS A 98 -16.02 -1.14 -9.40
N THR A 99 -16.21 -0.95 -8.09
CA THR A 99 -15.26 -0.20 -7.26
C THR A 99 -14.90 -0.98 -6.00
N VAL A 100 -13.61 -1.10 -5.75
CA VAL A 100 -13.02 -1.68 -4.54
C VAL A 100 -12.25 -0.58 -3.83
N LEU A 101 -12.60 -0.32 -2.57
CA LEU A 101 -11.85 0.56 -1.70
C LEU A 101 -10.91 -0.28 -0.85
N THR A 102 -9.65 0.14 -0.72
CA THR A 102 -8.66 -0.55 0.12
C THR A 102 -7.77 0.43 0.86
N THR A 103 -7.45 0.08 2.10
CA THR A 103 -6.45 0.76 2.94
C THR A 103 -5.06 0.15 2.78
N ASN A 104 -4.92 -0.95 2.03
CA ASN A 104 -3.65 -1.60 1.76
C ASN A 104 -2.82 -0.84 0.72
N PHE A 105 -1.50 -0.92 0.80
CA PHE A 105 -0.57 -0.33 -0.19
C PHE A 105 -0.19 -1.30 -1.31
N ASP A 106 -0.36 -2.60 -1.08
CA ASP A 106 0.14 -3.69 -1.92
C ASP A 106 -0.65 -3.87 -3.23
N PRO A 107 -0.05 -4.53 -4.25
CA PRO A 107 -0.73 -4.83 -5.53
C PRO A 107 -1.64 -6.06 -5.50
N LEU A 108 -1.90 -6.71 -4.36
CA LEU A 108 -2.38 -8.09 -4.39
C LEU A 108 -3.81 -8.23 -4.92
N ILE A 109 -4.66 -7.21 -4.76
CA ILE A 109 -6.02 -7.21 -5.34
C ILE A 109 -5.93 -7.10 -6.87
N GLN A 110 -5.10 -6.20 -7.40
CA GLN A 110 -4.82 -6.04 -8.83
C GLN A 110 -4.32 -7.36 -9.42
N THR A 111 -3.33 -7.96 -8.76
CA THR A 111 -2.76 -9.24 -9.16
C THR A 111 -3.82 -10.33 -9.17
N ALA A 112 -4.69 -10.40 -8.17
CA ALA A 112 -5.76 -11.39 -8.13
C ALA A 112 -6.78 -11.23 -9.28
N ILE A 113 -7.10 -9.99 -9.65
CA ILE A 113 -7.96 -9.71 -10.80
C ILE A 113 -7.28 -10.14 -12.11
N ARG A 114 -6.01 -9.77 -12.31
CA ARG A 114 -5.25 -10.08 -13.53
C ARG A 114 -5.01 -11.58 -13.71
N THR A 115 -4.66 -12.28 -12.64
CA THR A 115 -4.52 -13.75 -12.65
C THR A 115 -5.84 -14.46 -12.94
N SER A 116 -6.98 -13.78 -12.74
CA SER A 116 -8.31 -14.22 -13.13
C SER A 116 -8.76 -13.68 -14.50
N HIS A 117 -7.84 -13.14 -15.31
CA HIS A 117 -8.08 -12.54 -16.63
C HIS A 117 -9.02 -11.32 -16.63
N GLY A 118 -9.21 -10.68 -15.47
CA GLY A 118 -9.96 -9.43 -15.35
C GLY A 118 -9.12 -8.19 -15.69
N MET A 119 -9.81 -7.07 -15.87
CA MET A 119 -9.22 -5.74 -16.04
C MET A 119 -9.48 -4.88 -14.81
N TYR A 120 -8.53 -4.00 -14.47
CA TYR A 120 -8.68 -3.06 -13.38
C TYR A 120 -8.15 -1.68 -13.76
N ILE A 121 -8.60 -0.67 -13.03
CA ILE A 121 -8.08 0.70 -13.07
C ILE A 121 -7.60 1.02 -11.65
N ARG A 122 -6.33 1.35 -11.48
CA ARG A 122 -5.78 1.72 -10.18
C ARG A 122 -5.92 3.23 -9.99
N ILE A 123 -6.53 3.61 -8.87
CA ILE A 123 -6.71 4.99 -8.43
C ILE A 123 -5.96 5.13 -7.10
N MET A 124 -5.11 6.14 -6.99
CA MET A 124 -4.36 6.44 -5.78
C MET A 124 -4.87 7.77 -5.26
N MET A 125 -5.39 7.79 -4.04
CA MET A 125 -5.69 9.06 -3.38
C MET A 125 -4.39 9.63 -2.81
N HIS A 126 -4.09 10.86 -3.20
CA HIS A 126 -3.15 11.73 -2.50
C HIS A 126 -3.99 12.78 -1.75
N ASP A 127 -3.81 12.90 -0.44
CA ASP A 127 -4.56 13.86 0.39
C ASP A 127 -6.11 13.76 0.29
N ASP A 128 -6.86 14.81 0.65
CA ASP A 128 -8.32 14.98 0.41
C ASP A 128 -8.72 14.97 -1.08
N GLY A 129 -7.89 14.42 -1.96
CA GLY A 129 -8.02 14.43 -3.41
C GLY A 129 -9.36 13.89 -3.91
N ALA A 130 -9.96 14.63 -4.85
CA ALA A 130 -11.17 14.23 -5.53
C ALA A 130 -10.94 12.91 -6.29
N LEU A 131 -11.86 11.96 -6.13
CA LEU A 131 -11.93 10.77 -6.99
C LEU A 131 -12.16 11.25 -8.43
N SER A 132 -11.10 11.24 -9.24
CA SER A 132 -11.27 11.47 -10.67
C SER A 132 -12.22 10.41 -11.22
N GLN A 133 -13.24 10.85 -11.95
CA GLN A 133 -14.15 9.94 -12.64
C GLN A 133 -13.32 9.19 -13.70
N SER A 134 -12.92 7.96 -13.37
CA SER A 134 -12.29 7.07 -14.34
C SER A 134 -13.37 6.25 -15.03
N GLU A 135 -13.60 6.54 -16.30
CA GLU A 135 -14.44 5.71 -17.16
C GLU A 135 -13.55 4.76 -17.97
N GLY A 136 -13.83 3.46 -17.86
CA GLY A 136 -13.09 2.46 -18.62
C GLY A 136 -13.53 1.03 -18.31
N PRO A 137 -13.16 0.06 -19.17
CA PRO A 137 -13.43 -1.35 -18.93
C PRO A 137 -12.53 -1.87 -17.79
N GLY A 138 -13.10 -2.07 -16.59
CA GLY A 138 -12.40 -2.70 -15.48
C GLY A 138 -13.01 -2.41 -14.11
N ILE A 139 -12.48 -3.07 -13.09
CA ILE A 139 -12.75 -2.76 -11.68
C ILE A 139 -11.83 -1.62 -11.25
N GLN A 140 -12.40 -0.54 -10.74
CA GLN A 140 -11.68 0.53 -10.07
C GLN A 140 -11.18 0.04 -8.71
N ILE A 141 -9.89 0.12 -8.47
CA ILE A 141 -9.27 -0.15 -7.17
C ILE A 141 -8.73 1.17 -6.63
N VAL A 142 -9.33 1.64 -5.55
CA VAL A 142 -8.97 2.90 -4.89
C VAL A 142 -8.13 2.59 -3.66
N HIS A 143 -6.88 3.04 -3.68
CA HIS A 143 -5.98 3.00 -2.54
C HIS A 143 -6.12 4.28 -1.71
N LEU A 144 -6.76 4.16 -0.56
CA LEU A 144 -7.09 5.31 0.30
C LEU A 144 -5.86 5.94 0.96
N HIS A 145 -4.81 5.17 1.23
CA HIS A 145 -3.60 5.66 1.88
C HIS A 145 -2.44 5.92 0.91
N GLY A 146 -2.67 5.81 -0.39
CA GLY A 146 -1.64 5.80 -1.42
C GLY A 146 -1.15 4.40 -1.76
N TYR A 147 -0.09 4.31 -2.55
CA TYR A 147 0.40 3.07 -3.12
C TYR A 147 1.85 2.80 -2.75
N TRP A 148 2.28 1.54 -2.78
CA TRP A 148 3.59 1.15 -2.27
C TRP A 148 4.80 1.77 -2.99
N TYR A 149 4.61 2.46 -4.12
CA TYR A 149 5.62 3.30 -4.76
C TYR A 149 4.98 4.47 -5.53
N GLY A 150 5.79 5.47 -5.89
CA GLY A 150 5.44 6.52 -6.85
C GLY A 150 4.93 7.83 -6.26
N THR A 151 4.28 7.80 -5.09
CA THR A 151 3.86 8.98 -4.31
C THR A 151 4.02 8.71 -2.82
N ASP A 152 3.94 9.77 -2.01
CA ASP A 152 3.96 9.61 -0.56
C ASP A 152 2.74 8.82 -0.06
N THR A 153 3.00 8.02 0.97
CA THR A 153 2.04 7.14 1.64
C THR A 153 1.79 7.62 3.06
N LEU A 154 0.64 7.33 3.64
CA LEU A 154 0.32 7.72 5.04
C LEU A 154 0.40 9.23 5.29
N HIS A 155 -0.38 10.00 4.54
CA HIS A 155 -0.56 11.44 4.79
C HIS A 155 -1.05 11.63 6.22
N VAL A 156 -0.24 12.31 7.03
CA VAL A 156 -0.70 12.84 8.32
C VAL A 156 -1.50 14.10 7.97
N PRO A 157 -2.76 14.26 8.43
CA PRO A 157 -3.46 15.52 8.22
C PRO A 157 -2.59 16.63 8.79
N THR A 158 -2.23 17.60 7.96
CA THR A 158 -1.60 18.84 8.45
C THR A 158 -2.54 19.41 9.50
N LYS A 159 -2.11 19.38 10.77
CA LYS A 159 -2.72 20.26 11.79
C LYS A 159 -2.42 21.67 11.33
N SER A 160 -3.32 22.29 10.58
CA SER A 160 -3.32 23.72 10.40
C SER A 160 -3.48 24.34 11.79
N GLU A 161 -2.47 25.08 12.23
CA GLU A 161 -2.52 25.96 13.38
C GLU A 161 -3.79 26.83 13.33
N ALA A 162 -4.72 26.59 14.25
CA ALA A 162 -5.64 27.61 14.71
C ALA A 162 -5.07 28.20 16.00
N ALA A 163 -3.94 28.89 15.87
CA ALA A 163 -3.45 29.84 16.87
C ALA A 163 -3.45 31.22 16.20
N ALA A 164 -4.60 31.90 16.28
CA ALA A 164 -4.75 33.35 16.35
C ALA A 164 -6.18 33.72 15.97
N ILE A 165 -7.03 34.02 16.95
CA ILE A 165 -7.79 35.27 16.97
C ILE A 165 -7.85 35.72 18.44
N ASN A 166 -7.40 36.96 18.68
CA ASN A 166 -7.44 37.69 19.95
C ASN A 166 -8.82 37.77 20.58
#